data_AF-A0A166JFG2-F1
#
_entry.id   AF-A0A166JFG2-F1
#
_cell.length_a   1.000
_cell.length_b   1.000
_cell.length_c   1.000
_cell.angle_alpha   90.00
_cell.angle_beta   90.00
_cell.angle_gamma   90.00
#
_symmetry.space_group_name_H-M   'P 1'
#
loop_
_entity.id
_entity.type
_entity.pdbx_description
1 polymer ?
#
loop_
_entity_poly.entity_id
_entity_poly.type
_entity_poly.pdbx_seq_one_letter_code
_entity_poly.pdbx_strand_id
1 'polypeptide(L)'
;MPPLLERALQKFEDMWDTWWRRIISKEDARMEISKLSSSPLIGRSGGKHYLSGVRHRQSSKCTVDILRFAYDHLPLPKHGCSAQLKVPADYFDHPNAASRLRNRTKMFITHMNDFYSRFESFYDRLKAMDVPVLESDAVDEPSFLNLLKMALQVYNDADTANITANIMVFASVLRGLEHITVTENGIPKFCERIESGKKRKRNSGRNKPIILPESPSQVLRPFELSGLYSPLILCMPQNLVANDLSLHLATEAHIKHGHQWPLCVQDPECYVAARMQQLLIRACVDAAFGNGAVPTGMKALRDGLVKSLSPAMNLRSYLYQDRTRVPRLHGMQG
;
A
#
# COMPACT_ATOMS: atom_id res chain seq x y z
N MET A 1 -16.35 9.73 3.42
CA MET A 1 -15.50 9.45 2.25
C MET A 1 -15.94 10.35 1.11
N PRO A 2 -15.06 10.82 0.19
CA PRO A 2 -15.50 11.57 -0.98
C PRO A 2 -16.45 10.76 -1.88
N PRO A 3 -17.58 11.32 -2.35
CA PRO A 3 -18.57 10.57 -3.16
C PRO A 3 -17.99 9.97 -4.46
N LEU A 4 -17.03 10.66 -5.09
CA LEU A 4 -16.34 10.16 -6.29
C LEU A 4 -15.52 8.89 -5.99
N LEU A 5 -14.83 8.87 -4.84
CA LEU A 5 -14.08 7.69 -4.42
C LEU A 5 -15.01 6.52 -4.12
N GLU A 6 -16.11 6.77 -3.41
CA GLU A 6 -17.09 5.72 -3.09
C GLU A 6 -17.67 5.06 -4.35
N ARG A 7 -18.02 5.87 -5.36
CA ARG A 7 -18.47 5.37 -6.67
C ARG A 7 -17.39 4.53 -7.37
N ALA A 8 -16.14 5.00 -7.37
CA ALA A 8 -15.03 4.30 -7.99
C ALA A 8 -14.76 2.95 -7.30
N LEU A 9 -14.85 2.90 -5.97
CA LEU A 9 -14.71 1.68 -5.18
C LEU A 9 -15.82 0.67 -5.48
N GLN A 10 -17.08 1.12 -5.54
CA GLN A 10 -18.19 0.23 -5.87
C GLN A 10 -18.01 -0.41 -7.25
N LYS A 11 -17.66 0.37 -8.27
CA LYS A 11 -17.37 -0.13 -9.62
C LYS A 11 -16.22 -1.15 -9.61
N PHE A 12 -15.17 -0.86 -8.83
CA PHE A 12 -14.01 -1.74 -8.70
C PHE A 12 -14.37 -3.07 -8.01
N GLU A 13 -15.19 -3.04 -6.96
CA GLU A 13 -15.72 -4.24 -6.30
C GLU A 13 -16.62 -5.07 -7.22
N ASP A 14 -17.58 -4.43 -7.91
CA ASP A 14 -18.51 -5.09 -8.83
C ASP A 14 -17.78 -5.84 -9.95
N MET A 15 -16.71 -5.24 -10.47
CA MET A 15 -15.83 -5.86 -11.46
C MET A 15 -15.18 -7.14 -10.92
N TRP A 16 -14.62 -7.10 -9.71
CA TRP A 16 -14.00 -8.27 -9.08
C TRP A 16 -15.01 -9.36 -8.73
N ASP A 17 -16.22 -8.99 -8.31
CA ASP A 17 -17.28 -9.96 -8.01
C ASP A 17 -17.88 -10.57 -9.28
N THR A 18 -17.93 -9.83 -10.38
CA THR A 18 -18.27 -10.37 -11.70
C THR A 18 -17.21 -11.37 -12.17
N TRP A 19 -15.92 -11.02 -12.04
CA TRP A 19 -14.83 -11.94 -12.34
C TRP A 19 -14.91 -13.21 -11.48
N TRP A 20 -15.12 -13.06 -10.17
CA TRP A 20 -15.21 -14.18 -9.22
C TRP A 20 -16.34 -15.15 -9.56
N ARG A 21 -17.56 -14.63 -9.80
CA ARG A 21 -18.72 -15.45 -10.19
C ARG A 21 -18.44 -16.29 -11.44
N ARG A 22 -17.78 -15.71 -12.44
CA ARG A 22 -17.39 -16.42 -13.67
C ARG A 22 -16.33 -17.49 -13.43
N ILE A 23 -15.43 -17.30 -12.47
CA ILE A 23 -14.35 -18.26 -12.20
C ILE A 23 -14.85 -19.43 -11.35
N ILE A 24 -15.67 -19.18 -10.32
CA ILE A 24 -16.20 -20.26 -9.47
C ILE A 24 -17.26 -21.13 -10.17
N SER A 25 -17.82 -20.69 -11.30
CA SER A 25 -18.71 -21.52 -12.11
C SER A 25 -17.95 -22.57 -12.92
N LYS A 26 -16.63 -22.43 -13.08
CA LYS A 26 -15.78 -23.39 -13.79
C LYS A 26 -15.21 -24.42 -12.82
N GLU A 27 -15.50 -25.70 -13.05
CA GLU A 27 -15.09 -26.79 -12.17
C GLU A 27 -13.56 -26.93 -12.05
N ASP A 28 -12.85 -26.84 -13.17
CA ASP A 28 -11.39 -26.91 -13.21
C ASP A 28 -10.74 -25.76 -12.42
N ALA A 29 -11.29 -24.56 -12.52
CA ALA A 29 -10.82 -23.42 -11.76
C ALA A 29 -11.11 -23.57 -10.26
N ARG A 30 -12.28 -24.11 -9.87
CA ARG A 30 -12.58 -24.41 -8.46
C ARG A 30 -11.59 -25.38 -7.85
N MET A 31 -11.26 -26.47 -8.57
CA MET A 31 -10.28 -27.46 -8.10
C MET A 31 -8.88 -26.86 -7.96
N GLU A 32 -8.49 -25.95 -8.84
CA GLU A 32 -7.19 -25.26 -8.69
C GLU A 32 -7.21 -24.27 -7.51
N ILE A 33 -8.29 -23.50 -7.36
CA ILE A 33 -8.42 -22.50 -6.28
C ILE A 33 -8.45 -23.17 -4.92
N SER A 34 -9.06 -24.36 -4.79
CA SER A 34 -9.07 -25.09 -3.52
C SER A 34 -7.65 -25.40 -3.02
N LYS A 35 -6.66 -25.53 -3.91
CA LYS A 35 -5.24 -25.69 -3.52
C LYS A 35 -4.70 -24.49 -2.75
N LEU A 36 -5.28 -23.30 -2.88
CA LEU A 36 -4.85 -22.13 -2.10
C LEU A 36 -5.18 -22.25 -0.61
N SER A 37 -6.07 -23.18 -0.22
CA SER A 37 -6.36 -23.50 1.18
C SER A 37 -5.23 -24.29 1.85
N SER A 38 -4.54 -25.15 1.08
CA SER A 38 -3.48 -26.02 1.59
C SER A 38 -2.07 -25.51 1.25
N SER A 39 -1.91 -24.74 0.17
CA SER A 39 -0.65 -24.15 -0.27
C SER A 39 -0.86 -22.70 -0.70
N PRO A 40 -0.66 -21.73 0.21
CA PRO A 40 -0.92 -20.33 -0.11
C PRO A 40 0.09 -19.72 -1.10
N LEU A 41 1.27 -20.34 -1.25
CA LEU A 41 2.28 -19.89 -2.20
C LEU A 41 2.10 -20.56 -3.57
N ILE A 42 2.00 -19.75 -4.62
CA ILE A 42 2.11 -20.23 -5.99
C ILE A 42 3.59 -20.45 -6.27
N GLY A 43 4.01 -21.71 -6.39
CA GLY A 43 5.36 -22.06 -6.83
C GLY A 43 5.65 -21.54 -8.25
N ARG A 44 6.94 -21.48 -8.62
CA ARG A 44 7.39 -20.98 -9.95
C ARG A 44 6.91 -21.83 -11.15
N SER A 45 6.37 -23.02 -10.90
CA SER A 45 5.97 -23.98 -11.92
C SER A 45 4.52 -24.43 -11.68
N GLY A 46 3.58 -23.88 -12.46
CA GLY A 46 2.31 -24.57 -12.75
C GLY A 46 1.00 -23.92 -12.30
N GLY A 47 1.01 -22.74 -11.66
CA GLY A 47 -0.25 -22.07 -11.32
C GLY A 47 -0.97 -21.53 -12.57
N LYS A 48 -2.17 -22.06 -12.89
CA LYS A 48 -3.05 -21.41 -13.88
C LYS A 48 -3.32 -19.96 -13.43
N HIS A 49 -3.38 -19.02 -14.36
CA HIS A 49 -3.39 -17.57 -14.06
C HIS A 49 -4.51 -17.12 -13.10
N TYR A 50 -5.59 -17.90 -12.95
CA TYR A 50 -6.69 -17.64 -12.01
C TYR A 50 -6.20 -17.53 -10.56
N LEU A 51 -5.17 -18.28 -10.17
CA LEU A 51 -4.62 -18.24 -8.80
C LEU A 51 -4.04 -16.85 -8.47
N SER A 52 -3.35 -16.24 -9.42
CA SER A 52 -2.88 -14.85 -9.29
C SER A 52 -4.07 -13.88 -9.20
N GLY A 53 -5.12 -14.13 -9.98
CA GLY A 53 -6.36 -13.35 -9.92
C GLY A 53 -7.05 -13.39 -8.56
N VAL A 54 -7.09 -14.55 -7.90
CA VAL A 54 -7.65 -14.67 -6.54
C VAL A 54 -6.88 -13.80 -5.55
N ARG A 55 -5.55 -13.72 -5.69
CA ARG A 55 -4.68 -12.95 -4.81
C ARG A 55 -4.87 -11.45 -4.99
N HIS A 56 -4.96 -10.99 -6.25
CA HIS A 56 -5.33 -9.61 -6.55
C HIS A 56 -6.72 -9.26 -6.00
N ARG A 57 -7.71 -10.15 -6.13
CA ARG A 57 -9.04 -9.95 -5.55
C ARG A 57 -9.02 -9.83 -4.03
N GLN A 58 -8.32 -10.75 -3.33
CA GLN A 58 -8.20 -10.71 -1.87
C GLN A 58 -7.57 -9.40 -1.41
N SER A 59 -6.45 -9.03 -2.05
CA SER A 59 -5.76 -7.79 -1.74
C SER A 59 -6.63 -6.55 -2.00
N SER A 60 -7.38 -6.56 -3.10
CA SER A 60 -8.32 -5.50 -3.46
C SER A 60 -9.39 -5.33 -2.39
N LYS A 61 -10.02 -6.42 -1.94
CA LYS A 61 -11.03 -6.38 -0.86
C LYS A 61 -10.46 -5.81 0.43
N CYS A 62 -9.31 -6.32 0.89
CA CYS A 62 -8.66 -5.79 2.09
C CYS A 62 -8.36 -4.29 1.97
N THR A 63 -7.93 -3.84 0.80
CA THR A 63 -7.61 -2.41 0.59
C THR A 63 -8.87 -1.55 0.59
N VAL A 64 -9.99 -2.02 0.00
CA VAL A 64 -11.28 -1.33 0.07
C VAL A 64 -11.76 -1.20 1.51
N ASP A 65 -11.65 -2.25 2.32
CA ASP A 65 -12.02 -2.21 3.74
C ASP A 65 -11.17 -1.20 4.51
N ILE A 66 -9.86 -1.13 4.22
CA ILE A 66 -8.96 -0.13 4.79
C ILE A 66 -9.31 1.30 4.37
N LEU A 67 -9.76 1.50 3.12
CA LEU A 67 -10.24 2.81 2.65
C LEU A 67 -11.52 3.24 3.37
N ARG A 68 -12.44 2.30 3.63
CA ARG A 68 -13.65 2.54 4.44
C ARG A 68 -13.27 2.88 5.88
N PHE A 69 -12.44 2.03 6.50
CA PHE A 69 -11.92 2.20 7.86
C PHE A 69 -11.24 3.55 8.06
N ALA A 70 -10.55 4.09 7.04
CA ALA A 70 -9.92 5.40 7.13
C ALA A 70 -10.91 6.52 7.48
N TYR A 71 -12.21 6.38 7.16
CA TYR A 71 -13.25 7.36 7.45
C TYR A 71 -14.08 7.04 8.70
N ASP A 72 -13.88 5.88 9.32
CA ASP A 72 -14.59 5.49 10.54
C ASP A 72 -14.19 6.36 11.74
N HIS A 73 -15.10 6.46 12.70
CA HIS A 73 -14.80 7.09 13.98
C HIS A 73 -13.97 6.15 14.86
N LEU A 74 -12.84 6.62 15.37
CA LEU A 74 -12.05 5.89 16.35
C LEU A 74 -12.39 6.40 17.76
N PRO A 75 -12.86 5.54 18.68
CA PRO A 75 -13.10 5.96 20.05
C PRO A 75 -11.77 6.33 20.71
N LEU A 76 -11.76 7.39 21.52
CA LEU A 76 -10.57 7.75 22.29
C LEU A 76 -10.22 6.61 23.27
N PRO A 77 -8.93 6.27 23.42
CA PRO A 77 -8.51 5.24 24.34
C PRO A 77 -8.72 5.74 25.78
N LYS A 78 -9.19 4.85 26.66
CA LYS A 78 -9.47 5.18 28.07
C LYS A 78 -8.19 5.35 28.91
N HIS A 79 -7.07 4.80 28.44
CA HIS A 79 -5.77 4.80 29.10
C HIS A 79 -4.67 5.17 28.08
N GLY A 80 -3.48 5.58 28.58
CA GLY A 80 -2.40 6.11 27.74
C GLY A 80 -1.90 5.15 26.66
N CYS A 81 -1.35 5.68 25.57
CA CYS A 81 -1.01 4.91 24.37
C CYS A 81 0.49 4.57 24.23
N SER A 82 0.79 3.46 23.55
CA SER A 82 2.16 3.15 23.10
C SER A 82 2.38 3.60 21.65
N ALA A 83 3.62 3.95 21.31
CA ALA A 83 4.07 4.24 19.95
C ALA A 83 4.59 2.99 19.21
N GLN A 84 4.65 1.84 19.89
CA GLN A 84 5.25 0.62 19.39
C GLN A 84 4.25 -0.54 19.41
N LEU A 85 4.12 -1.23 18.26
CA LEU A 85 3.27 -2.40 18.08
C LEU A 85 3.88 -3.71 18.61
N LYS A 86 5.18 -3.71 18.96
CA LYS A 86 5.95 -4.87 19.48
C LYS A 86 5.75 -6.18 18.70
N VAL A 87 5.64 -6.08 17.37
CA VAL A 87 5.47 -7.23 16.48
C VAL A 87 6.75 -8.07 16.45
N PRO A 88 6.70 -9.41 16.64
CA PRO A 88 7.87 -10.28 16.55
C PRO A 88 8.55 -10.21 15.18
N ALA A 89 9.89 -10.19 15.13
CA ALA A 89 10.64 -10.03 13.88
C ALA A 89 10.40 -11.13 12.83
N ASP A 90 9.95 -12.31 13.26
CA ASP A 90 9.65 -13.47 12.41
C ASP A 90 8.16 -13.57 12.02
N TYR A 91 7.36 -12.57 12.36
CA TYR A 91 5.92 -12.58 12.15
C TYR A 91 5.50 -12.87 10.70
N PHE A 92 6.21 -12.30 9.73
CA PHE A 92 6.03 -12.52 8.28
C PHE A 92 7.16 -13.38 7.66
N ASP A 93 7.86 -14.17 8.47
CA ASP A 93 8.91 -15.05 7.96
C ASP A 93 8.31 -16.29 7.29
N HIS A 94 8.83 -16.65 6.12
CA HIS A 94 8.43 -17.85 5.39
C HIS A 94 9.65 -18.72 5.08
N PRO A 95 9.74 -19.96 5.63
CA PRO A 95 10.92 -20.81 5.49
C PRO A 95 11.34 -21.07 4.04
N ASN A 96 10.37 -21.25 3.13
CA ASN A 96 10.64 -21.55 1.73
C ASN A 96 10.80 -20.30 0.84
N ALA A 97 10.74 -19.10 1.41
CA ALA A 97 10.95 -17.87 0.65
C ALA A 97 12.45 -17.59 0.48
N ALA A 98 12.83 -16.95 -0.64
CA ALA A 98 14.22 -16.55 -0.87
C ALA A 98 14.73 -15.63 0.26
N SER A 99 16.01 -15.76 0.65
CA SER A 99 16.57 -15.02 1.80
C SER A 99 16.38 -13.50 1.69
N ARG A 100 16.48 -12.96 0.47
CA ARG A 100 16.23 -11.54 0.19
C ARG A 100 14.81 -11.10 0.58
N LEU A 101 13.81 -11.94 0.34
CA LEU A 101 12.41 -11.64 0.72
C LEU A 101 12.25 -11.72 2.25
N ARG A 102 12.81 -12.76 2.88
CA ARG A 102 12.79 -12.94 4.34
C ARG A 102 13.48 -11.78 5.08
N ASN A 103 14.63 -11.33 4.60
CA ASN A 103 15.33 -10.19 5.19
C ASN A 103 14.50 -8.90 5.09
N ARG A 104 13.72 -8.74 4.02
CA ARG A 104 12.85 -7.57 3.87
C ARG A 104 11.60 -7.62 4.72
N THR A 105 10.98 -8.78 4.90
CA THR A 105 9.85 -8.90 5.82
C THR A 105 10.27 -8.60 7.26
N LYS A 106 11.49 -9.04 7.65
CA LYS A 106 12.12 -8.64 8.92
C LYS A 106 12.34 -7.13 9.01
N MET A 107 12.91 -6.52 7.97
CA MET A 107 13.06 -5.05 7.93
C MET A 107 11.71 -4.33 8.05
N PHE A 108 10.68 -4.80 7.35
CA PHE A 108 9.34 -4.22 7.45
C PHE A 108 8.82 -4.26 8.89
N ILE A 109 8.98 -5.38 9.60
CA ILE A 109 8.58 -5.48 11.00
C ILE A 109 9.39 -4.52 11.88
N THR A 110 10.70 -4.41 11.68
CA THR A 110 11.53 -3.42 12.37
C THR A 110 11.01 -2.00 12.13
N HIS A 111 10.62 -1.68 10.89
CA HIS A 111 10.06 -0.38 10.53
C HIS A 111 8.66 -0.16 11.11
N MET A 112 7.81 -1.19 11.21
CA MET A 112 6.50 -1.10 11.87
C MET A 112 6.64 -0.83 13.37
N ASN A 113 7.58 -1.51 14.03
CA ASN A 113 7.83 -1.32 15.45
C ASN A 113 8.44 0.05 15.76
N ASP A 114 9.25 0.57 14.85
CA ASP A 114 9.89 1.89 14.92
C ASP A 114 9.15 2.95 14.07
N PHE A 115 7.86 2.70 13.77
CA PHE A 115 7.14 3.47 12.76
C PHE A 115 7.10 4.96 13.09
N TYR A 116 6.81 5.30 14.35
CA TYR A 116 6.60 6.70 14.74
C TYR A 116 7.85 7.55 14.50
N SER A 117 9.02 7.08 14.92
CA SER A 117 10.29 7.79 14.69
C SER A 117 10.65 7.87 13.21
N ARG A 118 10.36 6.83 12.42
CA ARG A 118 10.55 6.86 10.96
C ARG A 118 9.59 7.82 10.28
N PHE A 119 8.36 7.89 10.74
CA PHE A 119 7.36 8.84 10.25
C PHE A 119 7.77 10.28 10.56
N GLU A 120 8.22 10.59 11.78
CA GLU A 120 8.74 11.92 12.14
C GLU A 120 9.89 12.31 11.21
N SER A 121 10.88 11.42 11.02
CA SER A 121 11.99 11.68 10.10
C SER A 121 11.53 11.87 8.65
N PHE A 122 10.53 11.11 8.19
CA PHE A 122 9.95 11.28 6.86
C PHE A 122 9.24 12.64 6.73
N TYR A 123 8.42 13.00 7.72
CA TYR A 123 7.65 14.24 7.73
C TYR A 123 8.56 15.48 7.71
N ASP A 124 9.60 15.49 8.54
CA ASP A 124 10.55 16.60 8.60
C ASP A 124 11.32 16.75 7.28
N ARG A 125 11.75 15.64 6.68
CA ARG A 125 12.40 15.65 5.36
C ARG A 125 11.45 16.07 4.25
N LEU A 126 10.19 15.66 4.31
CA LEU A 126 9.18 16.07 3.34
C LEU A 126 8.96 17.59 3.40
N LYS A 127 8.94 18.18 4.61
CA LYS A 127 8.87 19.64 4.80
C LYS A 127 10.10 20.36 4.28
N ALA A 128 11.28 19.78 4.46
CA ALA A 128 12.56 20.36 4.04
C ALA A 128 12.89 20.09 2.56
N MET A 129 12.12 19.23 1.88
CA MET A 129 12.36 18.85 0.50
C MET A 129 12.22 20.07 -0.41
N ASP A 130 13.34 20.43 -1.05
CA ASP A 130 13.34 21.37 -2.16
C ASP A 130 12.90 20.62 -3.41
N VAL A 131 11.72 20.97 -3.91
CA VAL A 131 11.03 20.17 -4.93
C VAL A 131 11.31 20.79 -6.29
N PRO A 132 11.94 20.06 -7.23
CA PRO A 132 12.09 20.55 -8.59
C PRO A 132 10.72 20.77 -9.23
N VAL A 133 10.62 21.82 -10.04
CA VAL A 133 9.43 22.13 -10.85
C VAL A 133 9.31 21.05 -11.93
N LEU A 134 8.65 19.94 -11.59
CA LEU A 134 8.17 18.98 -12.58
C LEU A 134 6.79 19.46 -13.01
N GLU A 135 6.75 20.20 -14.12
CA GLU A 135 5.51 20.55 -14.79
C GLU A 135 4.96 19.31 -15.52
N SER A 136 3.65 19.11 -15.42
CA SER A 136 2.94 18.09 -16.18
C SER A 136 2.89 18.50 -17.65
N ASP A 137 3.45 17.70 -18.57
CA ASP A 137 3.42 17.95 -20.02
C ASP A 137 2.01 17.89 -20.65
N ALA A 138 0.98 17.48 -19.89
CA ALA A 138 -0.38 17.28 -20.40
C ALA A 138 -1.32 18.43 -20.04
N VAL A 139 -1.85 19.09 -21.07
CA VAL A 139 -2.76 20.26 -21.02
C VAL A 139 -4.23 19.85 -20.78
N ASP A 140 -4.58 18.59 -21.02
CA ASP A 140 -5.93 18.07 -20.79
C ASP A 140 -5.98 17.29 -19.47
N GLU A 141 -7.04 17.55 -18.69
CA GLU A 141 -7.38 17.05 -17.34
C GLU A 141 -6.33 16.19 -16.61
N PRO A 142 -5.98 16.55 -15.37
CA PRO A 142 -4.92 15.84 -14.67
C PRO A 142 -5.35 14.39 -14.38
N SER A 143 -4.79 13.48 -15.18
CA SER A 143 -5.17 12.07 -15.24
C SER A 143 -4.42 11.25 -14.20
N PHE A 144 -4.94 10.06 -13.88
CA PHE A 144 -4.25 9.08 -13.04
C PHE A 144 -2.81 8.81 -13.51
N LEU A 145 -2.55 8.93 -14.81
CA LEU A 145 -1.25 8.71 -15.44
C LEU A 145 -0.25 9.82 -15.15
N ASN A 146 -0.69 11.07 -15.01
CA ASN A 146 0.23 12.17 -14.69
C ASN A 146 0.80 11.96 -13.29
N LEU A 147 -0.05 11.63 -12.30
CA LEU A 147 0.40 11.23 -10.97
C LEU A 147 1.35 10.03 -11.01
N LEU A 148 1.03 9.02 -11.83
CA LEU A 148 1.84 7.83 -11.96
C LEU A 148 3.22 8.12 -12.55
N LYS A 149 3.27 8.90 -13.64
CA LYS A 149 4.52 9.29 -14.31
C LYS A 149 5.42 10.06 -13.36
N MET A 150 4.88 11.05 -12.63
CA MET A 150 5.64 11.77 -11.61
C MET A 150 6.18 10.81 -10.53
N ALA A 151 5.35 9.90 -10.02
CA ALA A 151 5.79 8.92 -9.02
C ALA A 151 6.93 8.02 -9.52
N LEU A 152 6.84 7.56 -10.78
CA LEU A 152 7.84 6.69 -11.38
C LEU A 152 9.19 7.40 -11.63
N GLN A 153 9.16 8.71 -11.89
CA GLN A 153 10.37 9.54 -11.97
C GLN A 153 11.05 9.68 -10.61
N VAL A 154 10.27 9.87 -9.53
CA VAL A 154 10.77 10.03 -8.16
C VAL A 154 11.40 8.75 -7.59
N TYR A 155 10.96 7.56 -8.00
CA TYR A 155 11.60 6.29 -7.60
C TYR A 155 13.07 6.11 -8.05
N ASN A 156 13.67 7.09 -8.74
CA ASN A 156 15.10 7.08 -9.05
C ASN A 156 15.96 7.60 -7.89
N ASP A 157 15.35 8.36 -6.98
CA ASP A 157 16.02 8.91 -5.80
C ASP A 157 15.83 7.95 -4.62
N ALA A 158 16.90 7.72 -3.85
CA ALA A 158 16.86 6.80 -2.71
C ALA A 158 16.04 7.37 -1.54
N ASP A 159 15.68 6.49 -0.58
CA ASP A 159 15.20 6.86 0.75
C ASP A 159 13.84 7.59 0.77
N THR A 160 13.79 8.86 1.19
CA THR A 160 12.54 9.63 1.40
C THR A 160 11.75 9.83 0.10
N ALA A 161 12.44 9.89 -1.03
CA ALA A 161 11.81 9.97 -2.34
C ALA A 161 10.99 8.72 -2.66
N ASN A 162 11.46 7.53 -2.27
CA ASN A 162 10.70 6.29 -2.44
C ASN A 162 9.40 6.29 -1.61
N ILE A 163 9.42 6.86 -0.39
CA ILE A 163 8.20 6.99 0.43
C ILE A 163 7.17 7.88 -0.27
N THR A 164 7.59 9.06 -0.74
CA THR A 164 6.72 9.96 -1.51
C THR A 164 6.18 9.27 -2.76
N ALA A 165 7.04 8.57 -3.51
CA ALA A 165 6.64 7.83 -4.70
C ALA A 165 5.63 6.70 -4.38
N ASN A 166 5.79 5.96 -3.28
CA ASN A 166 4.84 4.94 -2.85
C ASN A 166 3.44 5.53 -2.61
N ILE A 167 3.38 6.65 -1.88
CA ILE A 167 2.13 7.40 -1.61
C ILE A 167 1.50 7.90 -2.92
N MET A 168 2.31 8.42 -3.84
CA MET A 168 1.83 8.90 -5.13
C MET A 168 1.29 7.79 -6.02
N VAL A 169 1.94 6.64 -6.07
CA VAL A 169 1.42 5.48 -6.82
C VAL A 169 0.09 5.04 -6.21
N PHE A 170 -0.03 4.98 -4.89
CA PHE A 170 -1.29 4.67 -4.23
C PHE A 170 -2.39 5.67 -4.63
N ALA A 171 -2.11 6.97 -4.55
CA ALA A 171 -3.06 8.02 -4.94
C ALA A 171 -3.44 7.97 -6.43
N SER A 172 -2.47 7.71 -7.30
CA SER A 172 -2.70 7.50 -8.74
C SER A 172 -3.64 6.32 -8.97
N VAL A 173 -3.42 5.19 -8.30
CA VAL A 173 -4.31 4.02 -8.38
C VAL A 173 -5.72 4.39 -7.92
N LEU A 174 -5.88 5.10 -6.81
CA LEU A 174 -7.19 5.56 -6.33
C LEU A 174 -7.95 6.35 -7.40
N ARG A 175 -7.25 7.29 -8.06
CA ARG A 175 -7.83 8.11 -9.13
C ARG A 175 -8.16 7.29 -10.37
N GLY A 176 -7.36 6.27 -10.64
CA GLY A 176 -7.50 5.39 -11.80
C GLY A 176 -8.43 4.19 -11.60
N LEU A 177 -9.00 3.98 -10.41
CA LEU A 177 -9.78 2.78 -10.07
C LEU A 177 -10.91 2.50 -11.08
N GLU A 178 -11.59 3.55 -11.55
CA GLU A 178 -12.70 3.41 -12.49
C GLU A 178 -12.26 2.98 -13.91
N HIS A 179 -10.99 3.12 -14.22
CA HIS A 179 -10.38 2.75 -15.50
C HIS A 179 -9.68 1.39 -15.44
N ILE A 180 -9.57 0.79 -14.24
CA ILE A 180 -9.01 -0.55 -14.10
C ILE A 180 -10.04 -1.55 -14.64
N THR A 181 -9.56 -2.47 -15.46
CA THR A 181 -10.30 -3.64 -15.92
C THR A 181 -9.63 -4.90 -15.40
N VAL A 182 -10.37 -6.00 -15.29
CA VAL A 182 -9.83 -7.31 -14.88
C VAL A 182 -9.93 -8.26 -16.06
N THR A 183 -8.81 -8.86 -16.43
CA THR A 183 -8.76 -9.86 -17.51
C THR A 183 -9.57 -11.11 -17.18
N GLU A 184 -9.77 -11.97 -18.19
CA GLU A 184 -10.33 -13.31 -17.98
C GLU A 184 -9.63 -14.08 -16.86
N ASN A 185 -8.31 -13.91 -16.78
CA ASN A 185 -7.44 -14.57 -15.82
C ASN A 185 -7.34 -13.87 -14.45
N GLY A 186 -8.03 -12.75 -14.25
CA GLY A 186 -8.02 -12.04 -12.97
C GLY A 186 -6.79 -11.14 -12.80
N ILE A 187 -6.02 -10.89 -13.86
CA ILE A 187 -4.95 -9.91 -13.83
C ILE A 187 -5.55 -8.53 -14.10
N PRO A 188 -5.30 -7.53 -13.24
CA PRO A 188 -5.75 -6.17 -13.49
C PRO A 188 -5.04 -5.56 -14.70
N LYS A 189 -5.71 -4.64 -15.38
CA LYS A 189 -5.25 -3.90 -16.56
C LYS A 189 -5.66 -2.45 -16.47
N PHE A 190 -4.77 -1.56 -16.87
CA PHE A 190 -5.09 -0.17 -17.15
C PHE A 190 -5.46 -0.03 -18.62
N CYS A 191 -6.37 0.91 -18.95
CA CYS A 191 -6.74 1.23 -20.33
C CYS A 191 -5.52 1.71 -21.15
N GLU A 192 -4.57 2.37 -20.49
CA GLU A 192 -3.40 2.97 -21.12
C GLU A 192 -2.10 2.24 -20.74
N ARG A 193 -1.12 2.32 -21.65
CA ARG A 193 0.19 1.73 -21.46
C ARG A 193 1.02 2.61 -20.54
N ILE A 194 1.42 2.06 -19.39
CA ILE A 194 2.22 2.78 -18.38
C ILE A 194 3.69 2.53 -18.65
N GLU A 195 4.45 3.59 -18.93
CA GLU A 195 5.89 3.53 -19.10
C GLU A 195 6.58 4.15 -17.87
N SER A 196 7.51 3.42 -17.23
CA SER A 196 8.20 3.95 -16.04
C SER A 196 9.25 5.00 -16.32
N GLY A 197 9.55 5.30 -17.59
CA GLY A 197 10.72 6.08 -17.97
C GLY A 197 12.06 5.44 -17.58
N LYS A 198 12.06 4.28 -16.89
CA LYS A 198 13.26 3.58 -16.43
C LYS A 198 13.91 2.85 -17.60
N LYS A 199 15.11 3.31 -17.95
CA LYS A 199 15.95 2.73 -18.99
C LYS A 199 16.64 1.48 -18.43
N ARG A 200 16.37 0.29 -18.98
CA ARG A 200 17.20 -0.90 -18.67
C ARG A 200 18.46 -0.92 -19.55
N LYS A 201 19.62 -1.15 -18.93
CA LYS A 201 20.89 -1.38 -19.64
C LYS A 201 20.79 -2.73 -20.37
N ARG A 202 21.04 -2.73 -21.69
CA ARG A 202 21.10 -3.96 -22.50
C ARG A 202 22.52 -4.51 -22.50
N ASN A 203 22.68 -5.83 -22.55
CA ASN A 203 23.92 -6.43 -23.04
C ASN A 203 24.09 -6.06 -24.52
N SER A 204 25.25 -5.48 -24.83
CA SER A 204 25.94 -5.38 -26.13
C SER A 204 25.07 -5.41 -27.41
N GLY A 205 24.89 -4.26 -28.06
CA GLY A 205 24.64 -4.24 -29.52
C GLY A 205 23.69 -3.17 -30.07
N ARG A 206 22.84 -2.51 -29.26
CA ARG A 206 21.99 -1.41 -29.74
C ARG A 206 21.98 -0.25 -28.74
N ASN A 207 22.61 0.87 -29.11
CA ASN A 207 22.84 2.09 -28.32
C ASN A 207 21.58 2.90 -27.95
N LYS A 208 20.38 2.30 -27.97
CA LYS A 208 19.16 2.99 -27.53
C LYS A 208 18.61 2.32 -26.27
N PRO A 209 18.48 3.04 -25.15
CA PRO A 209 17.84 2.50 -23.96
C PRO A 209 16.39 2.19 -24.28
N ILE A 210 15.94 0.98 -23.96
CA ILE A 210 14.55 0.57 -24.13
C ILE A 210 13.81 0.93 -22.84
N ILE A 211 12.76 1.74 -22.97
CA ILE A 211 11.76 1.95 -21.92
C ILE A 211 10.78 0.79 -22.04
N LEU A 212 10.67 -0.03 -20.99
CA LEU A 212 9.69 -1.11 -20.95
C LEU A 212 8.44 -0.62 -20.21
N PRO A 213 7.24 -1.06 -20.64
CA PRO A 213 6.04 -0.78 -19.88
C PRO A 213 6.12 -1.47 -18.51
N GLU A 214 5.69 -0.78 -17.46
CA GLU A 214 5.48 -1.43 -16.16
C GLU A 214 4.23 -2.29 -16.24
N SER A 215 4.30 -3.50 -15.65
CA SER A 215 3.11 -4.33 -15.62
C SER A 215 2.05 -3.72 -14.69
N PRO A 216 0.76 -3.74 -15.05
CA PRO A 216 -0.32 -3.23 -14.21
C PRO A 216 -0.30 -3.79 -12.78
N SER A 217 0.07 -5.07 -12.63
CA SER A 217 0.19 -5.73 -11.33
C SER A 217 1.33 -5.19 -10.47
N GLN A 218 2.39 -4.60 -11.06
CA GLN A 218 3.45 -3.94 -10.29
C GLN A 218 3.01 -2.56 -9.79
N VAL A 219 2.29 -1.80 -10.62
CA VAL A 219 1.77 -0.47 -10.27
C VAL A 219 0.72 -0.57 -9.15
N LEU A 220 -0.06 -1.65 -9.11
CA LEU A 220 -1.05 -1.88 -8.05
C LEU A 220 -0.45 -2.34 -6.72
N ARG A 221 0.83 -2.71 -6.66
CA ARG A 221 1.43 -3.26 -5.42
C ARG A 221 1.34 -2.33 -4.22
N PRO A 222 1.68 -1.03 -4.29
CA PRO A 222 1.56 -0.17 -3.12
C PRO A 222 0.13 -0.15 -2.57
N PHE A 223 -0.87 -0.15 -3.47
CA PHE A 223 -2.28 -0.25 -3.12
C PHE A 223 -2.59 -1.56 -2.41
N GLU A 224 -2.29 -2.68 -3.07
CA GLU A 224 -2.56 -4.03 -2.62
C GLU A 224 -1.86 -4.40 -1.30
N LEU A 225 -0.57 -4.11 -1.20
CA LEU A 225 0.24 -4.40 -0.03
C LEU A 225 -0.17 -3.58 1.19
N SER A 226 -0.72 -2.37 0.99
CA SER A 226 -1.25 -1.56 2.09
C SER A 226 -2.47 -2.22 2.74
N GLY A 227 -3.32 -2.89 1.95
CA GLY A 227 -4.45 -3.65 2.47
C GLY A 227 -4.03 -4.93 3.21
N LEU A 228 -3.05 -5.67 2.66
CA LEU A 228 -2.65 -6.97 3.22
C LEU A 228 -1.73 -6.87 4.44
N TYR A 229 -0.83 -5.89 4.49
CA TYR A 229 0.10 -5.71 5.60
C TYR A 229 -0.35 -4.60 6.55
N SER A 230 -0.40 -3.38 6.02
CA SER A 230 -0.75 -2.15 6.73
C SER A 230 -0.47 -0.96 5.79
N PRO A 231 -1.26 0.14 5.83
CA PRO A 231 -0.91 1.39 5.16
C PRO A 231 0.49 1.91 5.49
N LEU A 232 1.04 1.56 6.66
CA LEU A 232 2.38 1.97 7.08
C LEU A 232 3.47 1.43 6.14
N ILE A 233 3.18 0.43 5.31
CA ILE A 233 4.10 -0.04 4.27
C ILE A 233 4.45 1.05 3.26
N LEU A 234 3.59 2.05 3.05
CA LEU A 234 3.88 3.18 2.16
C LEU A 234 5.05 4.03 2.67
N CYS A 235 5.29 4.03 3.99
CA CYS A 235 6.40 4.71 4.64
C CYS A 235 7.74 3.95 4.56
N MET A 236 7.79 2.86 3.79
CA MET A 236 9.02 2.13 3.53
C MET A 236 9.90 2.89 2.53
N PRO A 237 11.22 3.06 2.80
CA PRO A 237 12.15 3.74 1.89
C PRO A 237 12.49 2.92 0.62
N GLN A 238 11.80 1.81 0.37
CA GLN A 238 11.98 0.94 -0.78
C GLN A 238 10.94 1.24 -1.86
N ASN A 239 11.33 1.04 -3.12
CA ASN A 239 10.42 1.06 -4.26
C ASN A 239 9.50 -0.17 -4.25
N LEU A 240 8.21 0.02 -3.96
CA LEU A 240 7.22 -1.05 -3.87
C LEU A 240 6.72 -1.56 -5.23
N VAL A 241 6.98 -0.85 -6.33
CA VAL A 241 6.67 -1.28 -7.71
C VAL A 241 7.70 -2.30 -8.22
N ALA A 242 8.92 -2.31 -7.65
CA ALA A 242 9.93 -3.32 -7.96
C ALA A 242 9.51 -4.72 -7.46
N ASN A 243 10.06 -5.78 -8.07
CA ASN A 243 9.79 -7.20 -7.76
C ASN A 243 10.33 -7.64 -6.39
N ASP A 244 9.78 -7.07 -5.32
CA ASP A 244 10.37 -7.17 -3.98
C ASP A 244 9.45 -7.72 -2.89
N LEU A 245 8.13 -7.76 -3.09
CA LEU A 245 7.18 -8.40 -2.18
C LEU A 245 6.07 -9.03 -3.02
N SER A 246 6.09 -10.37 -3.17
CA SER A 246 5.04 -11.05 -3.91
C SER A 246 3.75 -11.04 -3.09
N LEU A 247 2.61 -10.80 -3.76
CA LEU A 247 1.27 -10.82 -3.15
C LEU A 247 1.00 -12.14 -2.40
N HIS A 248 1.67 -13.23 -2.76
CA HIS A 248 1.52 -14.52 -2.08
C HIS A 248 2.02 -14.49 -0.63
N LEU A 249 3.17 -13.86 -0.35
CA LEU A 249 3.67 -13.70 1.02
C LEU A 249 2.73 -12.82 1.85
N ALA A 250 2.24 -11.74 1.24
CA ALA A 250 1.28 -10.85 1.86
C ALA A 250 -0.06 -11.57 2.16
N THR A 251 -0.44 -12.52 1.31
CA THR A 251 -1.68 -13.27 1.53
C THR A 251 -1.55 -14.32 2.63
N GLU A 252 -0.40 -14.99 2.72
CA GLU A 252 -0.15 -15.92 3.81
C GLU A 252 -0.10 -15.22 5.17
N ALA A 253 0.57 -14.06 5.20
CA ALA A 253 0.51 -13.14 6.32
C ALA A 253 -0.94 -12.85 6.72
N HIS A 254 -1.79 -12.45 5.78
CA HIS A 254 -3.20 -12.19 6.05
C HIS A 254 -3.97 -13.44 6.54
N ILE A 255 -3.67 -14.65 6.05
CA ILE A 255 -4.32 -15.88 6.56
C ILE A 255 -3.94 -16.12 8.03
N LYS A 256 -2.65 -15.99 8.37
CA LYS A 256 -2.15 -16.25 9.73
C LYS A 256 -2.59 -15.17 10.72
N HIS A 257 -2.66 -13.93 10.25
CA HIS A 257 -2.65 -12.74 11.10
C HIS A 257 -3.75 -11.73 10.81
N GLY A 258 -4.54 -11.94 9.75
CA GLY A 258 -5.55 -10.99 9.30
C GLY A 258 -6.65 -10.72 10.33
N HIS A 259 -6.85 -11.63 11.29
CA HIS A 259 -7.74 -11.43 12.44
C HIS A 259 -7.32 -10.25 13.34
N GLN A 260 -6.05 -9.84 13.28
CA GLN A 260 -5.54 -8.68 14.01
C GLN A 260 -5.77 -7.37 13.25
N TRP A 261 -6.37 -7.42 12.05
CA TRP A 261 -6.60 -6.28 11.18
C TRP A 261 -8.10 -6.05 10.91
N PRO A 262 -8.61 -4.80 11.02
CA PRO A 262 -7.90 -3.63 11.53
C PRO A 262 -7.50 -3.80 13.00
N LEU A 263 -6.42 -3.12 13.41
CA LEU A 263 -5.93 -3.15 14.78
C LEU A 263 -7.07 -2.95 15.79
N CYS A 264 -7.00 -3.63 16.93
CA CYS A 264 -7.94 -3.37 18.03
C CYS A 264 -7.74 -1.94 18.54
N VAL A 265 -8.63 -1.02 18.17
CA VAL A 265 -8.54 0.41 18.50
C VAL A 265 -8.77 0.70 20.00
N GLN A 266 -9.28 -0.30 20.73
CA GLN A 266 -9.45 -0.25 22.18
C GLN A 266 -8.15 -0.57 22.93
N ASP A 267 -7.20 -1.24 22.27
CA ASP A 267 -5.87 -1.43 22.80
C ASP A 267 -5.11 -0.10 22.70
N PRO A 268 -4.71 0.50 23.84
CA PRO A 268 -3.95 1.75 23.84
C PRO A 268 -2.63 1.64 23.08
N GLU A 269 -2.03 0.45 22.99
CA GLU A 269 -0.81 0.24 22.20
C GLU A 269 -1.06 0.33 20.69
N CYS A 270 -2.30 0.11 20.26
CA CYS A 270 -2.71 0.05 18.88
C CYS A 270 -3.41 1.32 18.38
N TYR A 271 -3.99 2.14 19.27
CA TYR A 271 -4.76 3.33 18.89
C TYR A 271 -3.96 4.30 18.01
N VAL A 272 -2.73 4.64 18.40
CA VAL A 272 -1.89 5.58 17.65
C VAL A 272 -1.58 5.03 16.26
N ALA A 273 -1.24 3.74 16.16
CA ALA A 273 -1.00 3.10 14.87
C ALA A 273 -2.26 3.07 13.99
N ALA A 274 -3.42 2.76 14.56
CA ALA A 274 -4.70 2.77 13.84
C ALA A 274 -5.05 4.18 13.34
N ARG A 275 -4.93 5.20 14.20
CA ARG A 275 -5.18 6.59 13.83
C ARG A 275 -4.22 7.08 12.75
N MET A 276 -2.95 6.69 12.84
CA MET A 276 -1.95 6.99 11.82
C MET A 276 -2.28 6.40 10.46
N GLN A 277 -2.74 5.15 10.43
CA GLN A 277 -3.20 4.52 9.19
C GLN A 277 -4.38 5.27 8.57
N GLN A 278 -5.36 5.69 9.37
CA GLN A 278 -6.47 6.52 8.88
C GLN A 278 -5.95 7.81 8.24
N LEU A 279 -5.03 8.51 8.90
CA LEU A 279 -4.47 9.78 8.41
C LEU A 279 -3.64 9.59 7.14
N LEU A 280 -2.84 8.53 7.06
CA LEU A 280 -2.03 8.23 5.89
C LEU A 280 -2.90 7.91 4.66
N ILE A 281 -3.95 7.11 4.85
CA ILE A 281 -4.92 6.82 3.79
C ILE A 281 -5.66 8.09 3.37
N ARG A 282 -6.14 8.91 4.32
CA ARG A 282 -6.77 10.20 4.02
C ARG A 282 -5.85 11.12 3.23
N ALA A 283 -4.56 11.18 3.58
CA ALA A 283 -3.57 11.94 2.81
C ALA A 283 -3.41 11.42 1.37
N CYS A 284 -3.46 10.10 1.16
CA CYS A 284 -3.48 9.52 -0.20
C CYS A 284 -4.74 9.90 -0.96
N VAL A 285 -5.90 9.93 -0.30
CA VAL A 285 -7.17 10.37 -0.90
C VAL A 285 -7.12 11.85 -1.24
N ASP A 286 -6.59 12.69 -0.34
CA ASP A 286 -6.41 14.13 -0.60
C ASP A 286 -5.44 14.36 -1.77
N ALA A 287 -4.38 13.56 -1.89
CA ALA A 287 -3.48 13.60 -3.05
C ALA A 287 -4.17 13.19 -4.36
N ALA A 288 -5.17 12.29 -4.29
CA ALA A 288 -5.91 11.81 -5.46
C ALA A 288 -7.10 12.72 -5.85
N PHE A 289 -7.73 13.41 -4.89
CA PHE A 289 -9.01 14.11 -5.08
C PHE A 289 -9.09 15.52 -4.47
N GLY A 290 -8.02 16.01 -3.82
CA GLY A 290 -8.02 17.27 -3.07
C GLY A 290 -8.47 18.48 -3.89
N ASN A 291 -9.37 19.29 -3.33
CA ASN A 291 -9.97 20.49 -3.95
C ASN A 291 -10.61 20.27 -5.34
N GLY A 292 -10.92 19.03 -5.74
CA GLY A 292 -11.49 18.72 -7.05
C GLY A 292 -10.48 18.77 -8.21
N ALA A 293 -9.23 19.19 -7.95
CA ALA A 293 -8.16 19.27 -8.94
C ALA A 293 -6.96 18.42 -8.48
N VAL A 294 -6.52 17.51 -9.33
CA VAL A 294 -5.29 16.74 -9.06
C VAL A 294 -4.10 17.71 -9.01
N PRO A 295 -3.16 17.56 -8.05
CA PRO A 295 -1.99 18.42 -7.97
C PRO A 295 -1.25 18.47 -9.31
N THR A 296 -1.07 19.68 -9.86
CA THR A 296 -0.43 19.92 -11.16
C THR A 296 1.09 19.85 -11.12
N GLY A 297 1.68 19.60 -9.94
CA GLY A 297 3.11 19.45 -9.78
C GLY A 297 3.49 18.95 -8.39
N MET A 298 4.75 18.50 -8.27
CA MET A 298 5.28 17.90 -7.04
C MET A 298 5.21 18.81 -5.82
N LYS A 299 5.32 20.14 -6.00
CA LYS A 299 5.22 21.11 -4.90
C LYS A 299 3.82 21.12 -4.28
N ALA A 300 2.78 21.21 -5.11
CA ALA A 300 1.39 21.20 -4.64
C ALA A 300 1.04 19.88 -3.94
N LEU A 301 1.56 18.77 -4.47
CA LEU A 301 1.43 17.47 -3.82
C LEU A 301 2.13 17.43 -2.46
N ARG A 302 3.40 17.85 -2.38
CA ARG A 302 4.14 17.91 -1.12
C ARG A 302 3.38 18.73 -0.09
N ASP A 303 2.93 19.93 -0.46
CA ASP A 303 2.21 20.82 0.45
C ASP A 303 0.89 20.21 0.93
N GLY A 304 0.16 19.54 0.03
CA GLY A 304 -1.02 18.75 0.37
C GLY A 304 -0.70 17.64 1.36
N LEU A 305 0.33 16.83 1.10
CA LEU A 305 0.75 15.74 1.98
C LEU A 305 1.20 16.25 3.36
N VAL A 306 2.02 17.31 3.42
CA VAL A 306 2.46 17.92 4.68
C VAL A 306 1.25 18.41 5.49
N LYS A 307 0.28 19.03 4.83
CA LYS A 307 -0.95 19.50 5.48
C LYS A 307 -1.78 18.33 6.00
N SER A 308 -2.09 17.34 5.15
CA SER A 308 -2.94 16.19 5.51
C SER A 308 -2.31 15.28 6.56
N LEU A 309 -0.98 15.17 6.58
CA LEU A 309 -0.24 14.41 7.58
C LEU A 309 0.07 15.20 8.86
N SER A 310 -0.04 16.53 8.88
CA SER A 310 0.24 17.33 10.08
C SER A 310 -0.49 16.89 11.36
N PRO A 311 -1.76 16.40 11.33
CA PRO A 311 -2.44 15.95 12.54
C PRO A 311 -1.76 14.74 13.19
N ALA A 312 -1.00 13.95 12.43
CA ALA A 312 -0.21 12.83 12.95
C ALA A 312 0.82 13.26 13.99
N MET A 313 1.46 14.40 13.76
CA MET A 313 2.48 14.95 14.65
C MET A 313 1.91 15.34 16.01
N ASN A 314 0.61 15.68 16.05
CA ASN A 314 -0.09 16.02 17.28
C ASN A 314 -0.47 14.78 18.12
N LEU A 315 -0.38 13.56 17.55
CA LEU A 315 -0.63 12.33 18.31
C LEU A 315 0.39 12.11 19.43
N ARG A 316 1.56 12.77 19.35
CA ARG A 316 2.59 12.80 20.40
C ARG A 316 2.06 13.21 21.77
N SER A 317 1.08 14.11 21.80
CA SER A 317 0.44 14.55 23.05
C SER A 317 -0.24 13.41 23.81
N TYR A 318 -0.80 12.42 23.10
CA TYR A 318 -1.43 11.23 23.68
C TYR A 318 -0.41 10.16 24.12
N LEU A 319 0.81 10.18 23.55
CA LEU A 319 1.89 9.27 23.91
C LEU A 319 2.56 9.63 25.26
N TYR A 320 2.44 10.88 25.71
CA TYR A 320 3.13 11.36 26.91
C TYR A 320 2.24 11.59 28.13
N GLN A 321 0.93 11.36 28.03
CA GLN A 321 0.01 11.56 29.15
C GLN A 321 0.10 10.50 30.25
N ASP A 322 0.87 9.42 30.10
CA ASP A 322 1.08 8.47 31.20
C ASP A 322 2.46 7.79 31.17
N ARG A 323 3.54 8.56 31.39
CA ARG A 323 4.88 7.99 31.63
C ARG A 323 5.00 7.27 32.99
N THR A 324 3.96 7.31 33.83
CA THR A 324 3.93 6.71 35.17
C THR A 324 3.31 5.31 35.19
N ARG A 325 2.68 4.87 34.11
CA ARG A 325 2.09 3.53 33.99
C ARG A 325 2.60 2.84 32.73
N VAL A 326 3.87 2.48 32.72
CA VAL A 326 4.30 1.34 31.88
C VAL A 326 3.48 0.14 32.37
N PRO A 327 2.58 -0.45 31.55
CA PRO A 327 1.93 -1.67 31.94
C PRO A 327 3.04 -2.70 32.13
N ARG A 328 3.24 -3.16 33.38
CA ARG A 328 3.92 -4.43 33.57
C ARG A 328 3.09 -5.43 32.77
N LEU A 329 3.72 -6.01 31.74
CA LEU A 329 3.19 -7.11 30.96
C LEU A 329 2.37 -8.01 31.88
N HIS A 330 1.09 -8.22 31.53
CA HIS A 330 0.36 -9.33 32.09
C HIS A 330 1.24 -10.55 31.89
N GLY A 331 1.73 -11.08 33.02
CA GLY A 331 2.49 -12.31 33.03
C GLY A 331 1.69 -13.35 32.27
N MET A 332 2.37 -14.03 31.37
CA MET A 332 1.99 -15.39 31.02
C MET A 332 1.68 -16.13 32.34
N GLN A 333 0.41 -16.44 32.57
CA GLN A 333 -0.01 -17.38 33.59
C GLN A 333 -1.01 -18.32 32.94
N GLY A 334 -0.68 -19.62 32.97
CA GLY A 334 -1.57 -20.73 32.64
C GLY A 334 -1.30 -21.35 31.29
#